data_AF-A0A414Q569-F1
#
_entry.id   AF-A0A414Q569-F1
#
_cell.length_a   1.000
_cell.length_b   1.000
_cell.length_c   1.000
_cell.angle_alpha   90.00
_cell.angle_beta   90.00
_cell.angle_gamma   90.00
#
_symmetry.space_group_name_H-M   'P 1'
#
loop_
_entity.id
_entity.type
_entity.pdbx_description
1 polymer ?
#
loop_
_entity_poly.entity_id
_entity_poly.type
_entity_poly.pdbx_seq_one_letter_code
_entity_poly.pdbx_strand_id
1 'polypeptide(L)'
;RGWKTEEINGIEFELNSILVEKWKGKAYRLVIQRQKRMDGVLDLWEGEYTYRCILTNDYESSTREIVEFYNLRGGKERIFDDMNNGFGWDRLPKSFMAENTVFLLLTALIRNFYKAIIHRLDVKRFGLNATSRIKA
;
A
#
# COMPACT_ATOMS: atom_id res chain seq x y z
N ARG A 1 -3.03 -28.60 -10.22
CA ARG A 1 -3.71 -27.87 -11.32
C ARG A 1 -4.63 -26.86 -10.66
N GLY A 2 -4.29 -25.57 -10.63
CA GLY A 2 -5.01 -24.57 -9.82
C GLY A 2 -4.27 -23.25 -9.67
N TRP A 3 -2.98 -23.22 -9.99
CA TRP A 3 -2.20 -21.99 -10.10
C TRP A 3 -2.36 -21.42 -11.52
N LYS A 4 -2.64 -20.12 -11.59
CA LYS A 4 -2.69 -19.36 -12.83
C LYS A 4 -1.50 -18.40 -12.85
N THR A 5 -0.67 -18.49 -13.89
CA THR A 5 0.46 -17.57 -14.08
C THR A 5 -0.07 -16.26 -14.65
N GLU A 6 0.25 -15.15 -14.00
CA GLU A 6 -0.13 -13.80 -14.37
C GLU A 6 1.07 -12.87 -14.22
N GLU A 7 1.26 -11.97 -15.17
CA GLU A 7 2.28 -10.93 -15.09
C GLU A 7 1.67 -9.67 -14.46
N ILE A 8 2.25 -9.23 -13.35
CA ILE A 8 1.82 -8.02 -12.63
C ILE A 8 3.03 -7.10 -12.48
N ASN A 9 2.93 -5.88 -13.03
CA ASN A 9 4.00 -4.87 -13.00
C ASN A 9 5.36 -5.37 -13.57
N GLY A 10 5.35 -6.21 -14.60
CA GLY A 10 6.58 -6.74 -15.22
C GLY A 10 7.22 -7.93 -14.50
N ILE A 11 6.54 -8.49 -13.50
CA ILE A 11 7.00 -9.67 -12.74
C ILE A 11 5.97 -10.78 -12.89
N GLU A 12 6.42 -11.98 -13.22
CA GLU A 12 5.57 -13.17 -13.27
C GLU A 12 5.24 -13.69 -11.86
N PHE A 13 3.96 -13.91 -11.62
CA PHE A 13 3.44 -14.50 -10.39
C PHE A 13 2.52 -15.67 -10.70
N GLU A 14 2.52 -16.65 -9.82
CA GLU A 14 1.50 -17.70 -9.83
C GLU A 14 0.46 -17.37 -8.76
N LEU A 15 -0.79 -17.25 -9.20
CA LEU A 15 -1.92 -16.88 -8.35
C LEU A 15 -2.86 -18.07 -8.16
N ASN A 16 -3.40 -18.18 -6.95
CA ASN A 16 -4.47 -19.13 -6.63
C ASN A 16 -5.41 -18.50 -5.61
N SER A 17 -6.63 -19.01 -5.48
CA SER A 17 -7.56 -18.60 -4.44
C SER A 17 -8.31 -19.79 -3.87
N ILE A 18 -8.44 -19.81 -2.54
CA ILE A 18 -9.18 -20.84 -1.81
C ILE A 18 -10.19 -20.19 -0.86
N LEU A 19 -11.32 -20.86 -0.60
CA LEU A 19 -12.24 -20.46 0.45
C LEU A 19 -11.81 -21.11 1.76
N VAL A 20 -11.79 -20.31 2.84
CA VAL A 20 -11.33 -20.71 4.16
C VAL A 20 -12.40 -20.38 5.20
N GLU A 21 -12.91 -21.42 5.86
CA GLU A 21 -13.92 -21.33 6.91
C GLU A 21 -13.29 -21.43 8.30
N LYS A 22 -12.23 -20.64 8.54
CA LYS A 22 -11.51 -20.66 9.82
C LYS A 22 -12.33 -20.06 10.98
N TRP A 23 -13.33 -19.24 10.68
CA TRP A 23 -14.18 -18.58 11.67
C TRP A 23 -15.63 -19.01 11.51
N LYS A 24 -16.27 -19.31 12.65
CA LYS A 24 -17.65 -19.79 12.69
C LYS A 24 -18.59 -18.83 11.94
N GLY A 25 -19.22 -19.34 10.89
CA GLY A 25 -20.18 -18.59 10.07
C GLY A 25 -19.55 -17.55 9.14
N LYS A 26 -18.21 -17.57 8.93
CA LYS A 26 -17.53 -16.67 8.00
C LYS A 26 -16.55 -17.44 7.11
N ALA A 27 -16.97 -17.74 5.89
CA ALA A 27 -16.09 -18.18 4.82
C ALA A 27 -15.34 -16.97 4.28
N TYR A 28 -14.02 -16.92 4.34
CA TYR A 28 -13.24 -15.87 3.70
C TYR A 28 -12.53 -16.41 2.47
N ARG A 29 -12.25 -15.55 1.50
CA ARG A 29 -11.42 -15.92 0.36
C ARG A 29 -9.96 -15.60 0.69
N LEU A 30 -9.11 -16.62 0.61
CA LEU A 30 -7.66 -16.48 0.71
C LEU A 30 -7.07 -16.49 -0.70
N VAL A 31 -6.58 -15.35 -1.14
CA VAL A 31 -5.81 -15.21 -2.36
C VAL A 31 -4.34 -15.43 -2.05
N ILE A 32 -3.71 -16.36 -2.75
CA ILE A 32 -2.31 -16.73 -2.58
C ILE A 32 -1.57 -16.35 -3.85
N GLN A 33 -0.55 -15.51 -3.69
CA GLN A 33 0.41 -15.15 -4.71
C GLN A 33 1.73 -15.82 -4.36
N ARG A 34 2.39 -16.44 -5.33
CA ARG A 34 3.75 -16.96 -5.16
C ARG A 34 4.67 -16.52 -6.28
N GLN A 35 5.92 -16.25 -5.93
CA GLN A 35 6.99 -15.87 -6.85
C GLN A 35 8.17 -16.81 -6.66
N LYS A 36 8.73 -17.33 -7.75
CA LYS A 36 9.92 -18.17 -7.69
C LYS A 36 11.13 -17.33 -7.27
N ARG A 37 11.89 -17.78 -6.28
CA ARG A 37 13.12 -17.11 -5.84
C ARG A 37 14.22 -17.35 -6.87
N MET A 38 14.96 -16.29 -7.22
CA MET A 38 16.12 -16.39 -8.12
C MET A 38 17.44 -16.60 -7.36
N ASP A 39 17.48 -16.30 -6.06
CA ASP A 39 18.69 -16.39 -5.25
C ASP A 39 18.93 -17.82 -4.75
N GLY A 40 20.05 -18.39 -5.18
CA GLY A 40 20.38 -19.82 -5.09
C GLY A 40 20.75 -20.37 -3.71
N VAL A 41 20.35 -19.72 -2.61
CA VAL A 41 20.48 -20.29 -1.27
C VAL A 41 19.10 -20.71 -0.80
N LEU A 42 18.74 -21.94 -1.16
CA LEU A 42 17.55 -22.62 -0.66
C LEU A 42 17.80 -23.00 0.80
N ASP A 43 17.34 -22.18 1.75
CA ASP A 43 17.19 -22.62 3.12
C ASP A 43 16.10 -23.71 3.15
N LEU A 44 16.37 -24.84 3.82
CA LEU A 44 15.53 -26.05 3.81
C LEU A 44 14.09 -25.77 4.28
N TRP A 45 13.93 -24.67 5.01
CA TRP A 45 12.68 -24.20 5.62
C TRP A 45 11.96 -23.13 4.80
N GLU A 46 12.66 -22.41 3.92
CA GLU A 46 12.11 -21.25 3.21
C GLU A 46 11.54 -21.59 1.82
N GLY A 47 11.93 -22.73 1.25
CA GLY A 47 11.40 -23.26 -0.01
C GLY A 47 11.74 -22.43 -1.25
N GLU A 48 11.27 -22.90 -2.42
CA GLU A 48 11.60 -22.30 -3.74
C GLU A 48 10.79 -21.03 -4.06
N TYR A 49 9.74 -20.74 -3.30
CA TYR A 49 8.78 -19.69 -3.62
C TYR A 49 8.55 -18.76 -2.44
N THR A 50 8.51 -17.45 -2.71
CA THR A 50 8.01 -16.46 -1.76
C THR A 50 6.49 -16.39 -1.88
N TYR A 51 5.80 -16.70 -0.79
CA TYR A 51 4.34 -16.67 -0.72
C TYR A 51 3.85 -15.37 -0.09
N ARG A 52 2.81 -14.77 -0.69
CA ARG A 52 2.06 -13.65 -0.13
C ARG A 52 0.58 -14.03 -0.11
N CYS A 53 -0.03 -13.95 1.06
CA CYS A 53 -1.41 -14.31 1.28
C CYS A 53 -2.25 -13.07 1.59
N ILE A 54 -3.35 -12.89 0.87
CA ILE A 54 -4.31 -11.80 1.05
C ILE A 54 -5.64 -12.44 1.45
N LEU A 55 -6.12 -12.09 2.64
CA LEU A 55 -7.46 -12.49 3.09
C LEU A 55 -8.46 -11.40 2.71
N THR A 56 -9.52 -11.77 2.00
CA THR A 56 -10.55 -10.83 1.57
C THR A 56 -11.96 -11.40 1.77
N ASN A 57 -12.92 -10.50 1.96
CA ASN A 57 -14.36 -10.78 1.91
C ASN A 57 -14.96 -10.53 0.52
N ASP A 58 -14.11 -10.28 -0.49
CA ASP A 58 -14.51 -10.13 -1.88
C ASP A 58 -14.49 -11.49 -2.60
N TYR A 59 -15.67 -11.93 -3.04
CA TYR A 59 -15.87 -13.21 -3.74
C TYR A 59 -16.11 -13.04 -5.24
N GLU A 60 -16.36 -11.82 -5.72
CA GLU A 60 -16.75 -11.55 -7.11
C GLU A 60 -15.53 -11.16 -7.96
N SER A 61 -14.63 -10.34 -7.41
CA SER A 61 -13.47 -9.86 -8.15
C SER A 61 -12.53 -11.00 -8.55
N SER A 62 -11.82 -10.82 -9.65
CA SER A 62 -10.79 -11.77 -10.05
C SER A 62 -9.61 -11.79 -9.06
N THR A 63 -8.89 -12.91 -9.01
CA THR A 63 -7.68 -13.03 -8.17
C THR A 63 -6.64 -11.95 -8.51
N ARG A 64 -6.57 -11.55 -9.79
CA ARG A 64 -5.68 -10.49 -10.27
C ARG A 64 -6.09 -9.12 -9.73
N GLU A 65 -7.36 -8.75 -9.86
CA GLU A 65 -7.87 -7.45 -9.35
C GLU A 65 -7.66 -7.31 -7.85
N ILE A 66 -7.86 -8.39 -7.07
CA ILE A 66 -7.60 -8.37 -5.62
C ILE A 66 -6.12 -8.11 -5.32
N VAL A 67 -5.21 -8.74 -6.07
CA VAL A 67 -3.76 -8.53 -5.91
C VAL A 67 -3.38 -7.11 -6.32
N GLU A 68 -3.87 -6.61 -7.45
CA GLU A 68 -3.63 -5.24 -7.91
C GLU A 68 -4.16 -4.21 -6.89
N PHE A 69 -5.38 -4.40 -6.39
CA PHE A 69 -5.97 -3.58 -5.33
C PHE A 69 -5.12 -3.59 -4.06
N TYR A 70 -4.67 -4.77 -3.63
CA TYR A 70 -3.81 -4.87 -2.45
C TYR A 70 -2.45 -4.18 -2.68
N ASN A 71 -1.88 -4.26 -3.88
CA ASN A 71 -0.63 -3.60 -4.23
C ASN A 71 -0.73 -2.06 -4.15
N LEU A 72 -1.91 -1.48 -4.36
CA LEU A 72 -2.13 -0.04 -4.12
C LEU A 72 -1.86 0.37 -2.67
N ARG A 73 -1.89 -0.56 -1.71
CA ARG A 73 -1.49 -0.29 -0.32
C ARG A 73 -0.06 0.23 -0.23
N GLY A 74 0.87 -0.27 -1.05
CA GLY A 74 2.26 0.22 -1.06
C GLY A 74 2.36 1.71 -1.42
N GLY A 75 1.41 2.22 -2.21
CA GLY A 75 1.32 3.65 -2.50
C GLY A 75 0.98 4.50 -1.27
N LYS A 76 0.32 3.93 -0.25
CA LYS A 76 -0.02 4.65 0.98
C LYS A 76 1.19 4.95 1.84
N GLU A 77 2.23 4.12 1.83
CA GLU A 77 3.47 4.37 2.58
C GLU A 77 4.14 5.68 2.12
N ARG A 78 4.13 5.97 0.82
CA ARG A 78 4.62 7.25 0.29
C ARG A 78 3.85 8.46 0.81
N ILE A 79 2.57 8.30 1.15
CA ILE A 79 1.77 9.37 1.77
C ILE A 79 2.28 9.61 3.18
N PHE A 80 2.53 8.56 3.96
CA PHE A 80 3.10 8.70 5.30
C PHE A 80 4.50 9.32 5.26
N ASP A 81 5.35 8.95 4.29
CA ASP A 81 6.66 9.59 4.12
C ASP A 81 6.55 11.10 3.80
N ASP A 82 5.59 11.50 2.97
CA ASP A 82 5.30 12.91 2.65
C ASP A 82 4.80 13.66 3.89
N MET A 83 3.95 13.02 4.71
CA MET A 83 3.46 13.60 5.97
C MET A 83 4.59 13.77 7.00
N ASN A 84 5.46 12.77 7.15
CA ASN A 84 6.59 12.79 8.07
C ASN A 84 7.58 13.89 7.71
N ASN A 85 8.03 13.92 6.44
CA ASN A 85 9.08 14.84 6.00
C ASN A 85 8.56 16.25 5.66
N GLY A 86 7.35 16.36 5.13
CA GLY A 86 6.81 17.63 4.62
C GLY A 86 5.84 18.34 5.56
N PHE A 87 5.25 17.61 6.52
CA PHE A 87 4.23 18.15 7.43
C PHE A 87 4.52 17.87 8.91
N GLY A 88 5.73 17.37 9.23
CA GLY A 88 6.23 17.31 10.60
C GLY A 88 5.60 16.22 11.47
N TRP A 89 5.01 15.17 10.89
CA TRP A 89 4.47 14.05 11.67
C TRP A 89 5.52 13.32 12.51
N ASP A 90 6.80 13.40 12.10
CA ASP A 90 7.94 12.84 12.86
C ASP A 90 8.34 13.72 14.07
N ARG A 91 7.83 14.95 14.18
CA ARG A 91 8.20 15.92 15.22
C ARG A 91 6.95 16.50 15.88
N LEU A 92 6.45 15.76 16.85
CA LEU A 92 5.25 16.15 17.61
C LEU A 92 5.53 17.40 18.47
N PRO A 93 4.75 18.48 18.32
CA PRO A 93 5.05 19.77 18.97
C PRO A 93 4.56 19.87 20.42
N LYS A 94 3.77 18.90 20.91
CA LYS A 94 3.12 18.95 22.22
C LYS A 94 3.43 17.74 23.07
N SER A 95 3.40 17.91 24.39
CA SER A 95 3.58 16.82 25.35
C SER A 95 2.34 15.94 25.48
N PHE A 96 1.16 16.46 25.14
CA PHE A 96 -0.11 15.75 25.29
C PHE A 96 -0.59 15.14 23.97
N MET A 97 -1.03 13.88 24.03
CA MET A 97 -1.51 13.13 22.86
C MET A 97 -2.79 13.70 22.24
N ALA A 98 -3.67 14.31 23.02
CA ALA A 98 -4.88 14.93 22.49
C ALA A 98 -4.54 16.11 21.57
N GLU A 99 -3.60 16.96 22.00
CA GLU A 99 -3.13 18.11 21.21
C GLU A 99 -2.36 17.65 19.96
N ASN A 100 -1.53 16.60 20.10
CA ASN A 100 -0.84 15.99 18.97
C ASN A 100 -1.82 15.35 17.96
N THR A 101 -2.92 14.76 18.43
CA THR A 101 -3.97 14.22 17.53
C THR A 101 -4.56 15.33 16.68
N VAL A 102 -4.88 16.48 17.28
CA VAL A 102 -5.39 17.65 16.54
C VAL A 102 -4.34 18.15 15.54
N PHE A 103 -3.07 18.22 15.94
CA PHE A 103 -1.97 18.58 15.04
C PHE A 103 -1.86 17.64 13.84
N LEU A 104 -1.89 16.31 14.05
CA LEU A 104 -1.81 15.31 12.98
C LEU A 104 -3.00 15.42 12.01
N LEU A 105 -4.22 15.65 12.52
CA LEU A 105 -5.40 15.84 11.71
C LEU A 105 -5.34 17.14 10.88
N LEU A 106 -4.92 18.25 11.51
CA LEU A 106 -4.80 19.54 10.84
C LEU A 106 -3.76 19.48 9.71
N THR A 107 -2.60 18.89 9.98
CA THR A 107 -1.53 18.72 8.99
C THR A 107 -1.96 17.79 7.85
N ALA A 108 -2.75 16.75 8.11
CA ALA A 108 -3.34 15.91 7.05
C ALA A 108 -4.28 16.70 6.13
N LEU A 109 -5.11 17.58 6.70
CA LEU A 109 -5.99 18.46 5.93
C LEU A 109 -5.18 19.44 5.08
N ILE A 110 -4.18 20.09 5.66
CA ILE A 110 -3.28 21.01 4.94
C ILE A 110 -2.61 20.29 3.77
N ARG A 111 -2.11 19.07 3.98
CA ARG A 111 -1.52 18.27 2.89
C ARG A 111 -2.50 18.01 1.75
N ASN A 112 -3.75 17.68 2.07
CA ASN A 112 -4.77 17.44 1.03
C ASN A 112 -5.06 18.72 0.24
N PHE A 113 -5.18 19.87 0.92
CA PHE A 113 -5.32 21.16 0.24
C PHE A 113 -4.09 21.50 -0.61
N TYR A 114 -2.88 21.33 -0.09
CA TYR A 114 -1.64 21.56 -0.83
C TYR A 114 -1.57 20.74 -2.12
N LYS A 115 -1.88 19.43 -2.06
CA LYS A 115 -1.91 18.57 -3.26
C LYS A 115 -3.00 19.02 -4.25
N ALA A 116 -4.17 19.42 -3.76
CA ALA A 116 -5.23 19.93 -4.62
C ALA A 116 -4.82 21.22 -5.34
N ILE A 117 -4.19 22.15 -4.62
CA ILE A 117 -3.68 23.42 -5.18
C ILE A 117 -2.61 23.14 -6.23
N ILE A 118 -1.63 22.30 -5.92
CA ILE A 118 -0.54 21.96 -6.85
C ILE A 118 -1.04 21.29 -8.12
N HIS A 119 -2.08 20.47 -8.02
CA HIS A 119 -2.61 19.74 -9.17
C HIS A 119 -3.56 20.59 -10.03
N ARG A 120 -4.30 21.51 -9.42
CA ARG A 120 -5.33 22.32 -10.11
C ARG A 120 -4.83 23.65 -10.64
N LEU A 121 -3.81 24.24 -10.01
CA LEU A 121 -3.24 25.51 -10.44
C LEU A 121 -2.04 25.30 -11.36
N ASP A 122 -1.80 26.24 -12.27
CA ASP A 122 -0.59 26.31 -13.07
C ASP A 122 0.59 26.80 -12.21
N VAL A 123 1.06 25.91 -11.33
CA VAL A 123 2.07 26.20 -10.32
C VAL A 123 3.45 26.53 -10.90
N LYS A 124 3.67 26.22 -12.20
CA LYS A 124 4.88 26.59 -12.92
C LYS A 124 5.10 28.10 -12.98
N ARG A 125 4.01 28.88 -13.02
CA ARG A 125 4.07 30.35 -12.97
C ARG A 125 4.67 30.89 -11.67
N PHE A 126 4.61 30.10 -10.61
CA PHE A 126 5.18 30.42 -9.30
C PHE A 126 6.54 29.74 -9.08
N GLY A 127 7.15 29.16 -10.13
CA GLY A 127 8.41 28.42 -10.03
C GLY A 127 8.29 27.07 -9.30
N LEU A 128 7.06 26.57 -9.10
CA LEU A 128 6.78 25.30 -8.44
C LEU A 128 6.44 24.21 -9.45
N ASN A 129 6.78 22.97 -9.11
CA ASN A 129 6.48 21.79 -9.90
C ASN A 129 5.37 20.97 -9.23
N ALA A 130 4.70 20.11 -10.01
CA ALA A 130 3.71 19.16 -9.49
C ALA A 130 4.28 18.22 -8.41
N THR A 131 5.60 18.03 -8.43
CA THR A 131 6.38 17.20 -7.51
C THR A 131 7.02 17.98 -6.37
N SER A 132 6.85 19.30 -6.31
CA SER A 132 7.38 20.13 -5.23
C SER A 132 6.82 19.65 -3.89
N ARG A 133 7.68 19.60 -2.89
CA ARG A 133 7.35 19.25 -1.51
C ARG A 133 7.50 20.47 -0.63
N ILE A 134 6.68 20.55 0.41
CA ILE A 134 6.93 21.45 1.52
C ILE A 134 8.15 20.92 2.26
N LYS A 135 9.14 21.77 2.52
CA LYS A 135 10.29 21.44 3.35
C LYS A 135 10.09 22.19 4.67
N ALA A 136 9.89 21.44 5.75
CA ALA A 136 9.84 21.97 7.11
C ALA A 136 11.25 22.30 7.62
#